data_AF-A0A923S7P8-F1
#
_entry.id   AF-A0A923S7P8-F1
#
_cell.length_a   1.000
_cell.length_b   1.000
_cell.length_c   1.000
_cell.angle_alpha   90.00
_cell.angle_beta   90.00
_cell.angle_gamma   90.00
#
_symmetry.space_group_name_H-M   'P 1'
#
loop_
_entity.id
_entity.type
_entity.pdbx_description
1 polymer ?
#
loop_
_entity_poly.entity_id
_entity_poly.type
_entity_poly.pdbx_seq_one_letter_code
_entity_poly.pdbx_strand_id
1 'polypeptide(L)'
;MNLKKRLALGVLISTLLAFSAYYAEYLPFTGKWIATYRMDRYAQEQYPGFHCGKVYFNPCGAPYEAVLTGDSGQEVELGCGYDGLIGDPLRAERWMQNNHISKVMWALNRLEQGSYGNVSCQWRYDMPERPVFVLKVQIREPETVPFPESETDLREKMVAALASYWAALPESAQADITDVEAVYRHYATKREEQQPYDNSFYIVHVSVTNGVLPIERIMTAAMKEEKI
;
A
#
# COMPACT_ATOMS: atom_id res chain seq x y z
N MET A 1 -35.10 -11.79 -34.97
CA MET A 1 -33.63 -11.91 -34.77
C MET A 1 -33.23 -13.38 -34.74
N ASN A 2 -32.38 -13.86 -35.66
CA ASN A 2 -31.95 -15.28 -35.76
C ASN A 2 -31.02 -15.66 -34.58
N LEU A 3 -31.00 -16.95 -34.20
CA LEU A 3 -30.19 -17.56 -33.14
C LEU A 3 -28.74 -17.08 -33.12
N LYS A 4 -28.06 -16.98 -34.27
CA LYS A 4 -26.67 -16.46 -34.36
C LYS A 4 -26.53 -15.02 -33.82
N LYS A 5 -27.51 -14.16 -34.11
CA LYS A 5 -27.53 -12.76 -33.62
C LYS A 5 -27.86 -12.70 -32.12
N ARG A 6 -28.70 -13.61 -31.61
CA ARG A 6 -28.99 -13.74 -30.18
C ARG A 6 -27.77 -14.19 -29.38
N LEU A 7 -27.03 -15.18 -29.90
CA LEU A 7 -25.78 -15.64 -29.30
C LEU A 7 -24.71 -14.55 -29.30
N ALA A 8 -24.50 -13.88 -30.44
CA ALA A 8 -23.54 -12.77 -30.52
C ALA A 8 -23.90 -11.62 -29.54
N LEU A 9 -25.18 -11.26 -29.43
CA LEU A 9 -25.63 -10.25 -28.47
C LEU A 9 -25.44 -10.70 -27.02
N GLY A 10 -25.73 -11.97 -26.70
CA GLY A 10 -25.51 -12.52 -25.37
C GLY A 10 -24.04 -12.51 -24.96
N VAL A 11 -23.13 -12.86 -25.87
CA VAL A 11 -21.69 -12.77 -25.66
C VAL A 11 -21.27 -11.33 -25.44
N LEU A 12 -21.71 -10.39 -26.30
CA LEU A 12 -21.38 -8.97 -26.17
C LEU A 12 -21.82 -8.40 -24.81
N ILE A 13 -23.06 -8.67 -24.39
CA ILE A 13 -23.57 -8.19 -23.09
C ILE A 13 -22.76 -8.80 -21.94
N SER A 14 -22.46 -10.10 -22.01
CA SER A 14 -21.67 -10.77 -20.97
C SER A 14 -20.26 -10.19 -20.85
N THR A 15 -19.61 -9.92 -22.00
CA THR A 15 -18.28 -9.29 -22.03
C THR A 15 -18.33 -7.86 -21.49
N LEU A 16 -19.35 -7.08 -21.86
CA LEU A 16 -19.51 -5.71 -21.34
C LEU A 16 -19.77 -5.70 -19.84
N LEU A 17 -20.59 -6.62 -19.33
CA LEU A 17 -20.82 -6.77 -17.89
C LEU A 17 -19.56 -7.19 -17.14
N ALA A 18 -18.82 -8.18 -17.67
CA ALA A 18 -17.56 -8.61 -17.10
C ALA A 18 -16.52 -7.48 -17.07
N PHE A 19 -16.41 -6.71 -18.17
CA PHE A 19 -15.54 -5.55 -18.25
C PHE A 19 -15.96 -4.47 -17.26
N SER A 20 -17.26 -4.18 -17.17
CA SER A 20 -17.80 -3.17 -16.24
C SER A 20 -17.56 -3.56 -14.79
N ALA A 21 -17.73 -4.84 -14.44
CA ALA A 21 -17.47 -5.36 -13.10
C ALA A 21 -15.96 -5.30 -12.76
N TYR A 22 -15.10 -5.69 -13.71
CA TYR A 22 -13.64 -5.68 -13.53
C TYR A 22 -13.09 -4.26 -13.34
N TYR A 23 -13.60 -3.28 -14.09
CA TYR A 23 -13.14 -1.90 -14.02
C TYR A 23 -13.96 -0.99 -13.09
N ALA A 24 -14.97 -1.53 -12.40
CA ALA A 24 -15.91 -0.73 -11.60
C ALA A 24 -15.20 0.15 -10.56
N GLU A 25 -14.15 -0.37 -9.92
CA GLU A 25 -13.37 0.32 -8.89
C GLU A 25 -12.45 1.41 -9.45
N TYR A 26 -12.00 1.26 -10.70
CA TYR A 26 -11.12 2.22 -11.38
C TYR A 26 -11.88 3.43 -11.94
N LEU A 27 -13.21 3.31 -12.07
CA LEU A 27 -14.05 4.36 -12.63
C LEU A 27 -14.46 5.34 -11.52
N PRO A 28 -14.20 6.66 -11.67
CA PRO A 28 -14.43 7.63 -10.59
C PRO A 28 -15.85 7.67 -10.02
N PHE A 29 -16.87 7.39 -10.84
CA PHE A 29 -18.25 7.41 -10.39
C PHE A 29 -18.63 6.11 -9.66
N THR A 30 -18.45 4.95 -10.28
CA THR A 30 -18.84 3.67 -9.69
C THR A 30 -17.93 3.27 -8.54
N GLY A 31 -16.62 3.48 -8.67
CA GLY A 31 -15.66 3.15 -7.63
C GLY A 31 -15.84 4.03 -6.40
N LYS A 32 -16.28 5.29 -6.56
CA LYS A 32 -16.66 6.14 -5.44
C LYS A 32 -17.83 5.56 -4.65
N TRP A 33 -18.85 5.01 -5.30
CA TRP A 33 -19.97 4.36 -4.60
C TRP A 33 -19.52 3.11 -3.84
N ILE A 34 -18.65 2.30 -4.46
CA ILE A 34 -18.06 1.12 -3.82
C ILE A 34 -17.22 1.52 -2.60
N ALA A 35 -16.34 2.52 -2.75
CA ALA A 35 -15.51 3.03 -1.68
C ALA A 35 -16.34 3.64 -0.54
N THR A 36 -17.40 4.39 -0.87
CA THR A 36 -18.34 4.93 0.13
C THR A 36 -18.95 3.82 0.96
N TYR A 37 -19.44 2.76 0.32
CA TYR A 37 -19.99 1.61 1.04
C TYR A 37 -18.94 0.94 1.95
N ARG A 38 -17.72 0.73 1.45
CA ARG A 38 -16.64 0.11 2.24
C ARG A 38 -16.23 0.97 3.44
N MET A 39 -16.04 2.27 3.23
CA MET A 39 -15.65 3.22 4.28
C MET A 39 -16.75 3.40 5.32
N ASP A 40 -18.03 3.41 4.92
CA ASP A 40 -19.15 3.50 5.87
C ASP A 40 -19.24 2.24 6.75
N ARG A 41 -19.10 1.06 6.15
CA ARG A 41 -19.01 -0.21 6.90
C ARG A 41 -17.84 -0.23 7.87
N TYR A 42 -16.68 0.22 7.41
CA TYR A 42 -15.49 0.36 8.26
C TYR A 42 -15.71 1.32 9.43
N ALA A 43 -16.29 2.49 9.16
CA ALA A 43 -16.59 3.50 10.18
C ALA A 43 -17.54 2.95 11.25
N GLN A 44 -18.58 2.21 10.85
CA GLN A 44 -19.51 1.57 11.79
C GLN A 44 -18.81 0.62 12.76
N GLU A 45 -17.77 -0.08 12.30
CA GLU A 45 -17.06 -1.09 13.09
C GLU A 45 -15.92 -0.48 13.92
N GLN A 46 -15.15 0.45 13.37
CA GLN A 46 -13.93 0.97 13.99
C GLN A 46 -14.09 2.34 14.66
N TYR A 47 -15.09 3.11 14.25
CA TYR A 47 -15.38 4.44 14.77
C TYR A 47 -16.89 4.61 15.09
N PRO A 48 -17.43 3.86 16.08
CA PRO A 48 -18.82 4.05 16.49
C PRO A 48 -19.12 5.51 16.85
N GLY A 49 -20.19 6.08 16.30
CA GLY A 49 -20.54 7.50 16.48
C GLY A 49 -19.78 8.46 15.57
N PHE A 50 -19.08 7.96 14.54
CA PHE A 50 -18.56 8.77 13.45
C PHE A 50 -19.44 8.62 12.21
N HIS A 51 -19.54 9.71 11.46
CA HIS A 51 -20.25 9.75 10.19
C HIS A 51 -19.25 9.86 9.05
N CYS A 52 -19.40 8.99 8.04
CA CYS A 52 -18.59 9.08 6.83
C CYS A 52 -19.03 10.28 5.98
N GLY A 53 -18.10 11.20 5.76
CA GLY A 53 -18.29 12.34 4.86
C GLY A 53 -18.36 11.91 3.39
N LYS A 54 -18.38 12.92 2.52
CA LYS A 54 -18.41 12.70 1.07
C LYS A 54 -17.07 12.10 0.59
N VAL A 55 -17.14 10.91 0.01
CA VAL A 55 -15.99 10.32 -0.67
C VAL A 55 -15.61 11.12 -1.92
N TYR A 56 -14.33 11.38 -2.12
CA TYR A 56 -13.79 11.97 -3.34
C TYR A 56 -12.73 11.07 -3.96
N PHE A 57 -12.49 11.26 -5.26
CA PHE A 57 -11.48 10.51 -5.99
C PHE A 57 -10.19 11.34 -6.04
N ASN A 58 -9.07 10.77 -5.59
CA ASN A 58 -7.76 11.39 -5.69
C ASN A 58 -6.98 10.78 -6.87
N PRO A 59 -6.84 11.48 -8.00
CA PRO A 59 -6.14 10.96 -9.17
C PRO A 59 -4.62 10.83 -8.96
N CYS A 60 -4.05 11.50 -7.96
CA CYS A 60 -2.61 11.53 -7.73
C CYS A 60 -2.09 10.35 -6.91
N GLY A 61 -2.89 9.85 -5.94
CA GLY A 61 -2.55 8.64 -5.20
C GLY A 61 -3.23 7.38 -5.74
N ALA A 62 -4.23 7.57 -6.61
CA ALA A 62 -5.22 6.56 -6.99
C ALA A 62 -6.14 5.97 -5.89
N PRO A 63 -6.32 6.55 -4.67
CA PRO A 63 -7.39 6.13 -3.76
C PRO A 63 -8.66 6.96 -3.91
N TYR A 64 -9.73 6.43 -3.35
CA TYR A 64 -10.87 7.21 -2.89
C TYR A 64 -10.61 7.67 -1.47
N GLU A 65 -10.92 8.91 -1.12
CA GLU A 65 -10.64 9.48 0.19
C GLU A 65 -11.91 10.03 0.82
N ALA A 66 -11.99 9.98 2.15
CA ALA A 66 -13.08 10.53 2.92
C ALA A 66 -12.61 10.98 4.30
N VAL A 67 -13.32 11.95 4.87
CA VAL A 67 -13.17 12.34 6.27
C VAL A 67 -14.33 11.75 7.05
N LEU A 68 -14.02 11.00 8.11
CA LEU A 68 -14.99 10.65 9.14
C LEU A 68 -15.07 11.77 10.16
N THR A 69 -16.26 12.19 10.52
CA THR A 69 -16.48 13.21 11.56
C THR A 69 -17.24 12.59 12.73
N GLY A 70 -16.66 12.64 13.92
CA GLY A 70 -17.29 12.17 15.16
C GLY A 70 -18.26 13.20 15.74
N ASP A 71 -19.19 12.75 16.59
CA ASP A 71 -20.16 13.62 17.29
C ASP A 71 -19.53 14.79 18.06
N SER A 72 -18.27 14.65 18.48
CA SER A 72 -17.50 15.67 19.19
C SER A 72 -16.71 16.64 18.28
N GLY A 73 -16.83 16.49 16.95
CA GLY A 73 -16.10 17.28 15.94
C GLY A 73 -14.69 16.77 15.63
N GLN A 74 -14.31 15.59 16.10
CA GLN A 74 -13.05 14.94 15.72
C GLN A 74 -13.11 14.46 14.28
N GLU A 75 -12.01 14.61 13.54
CA GLU A 75 -11.92 14.19 12.14
C GLU A 75 -10.85 13.11 11.95
N VAL A 76 -11.17 12.12 11.11
CA VAL A 76 -10.25 11.05 10.71
C VAL A 76 -10.26 10.91 9.19
N GLU A 77 -9.11 11.08 8.57
CA GLU A 77 -8.94 10.88 7.13
C GLU A 77 -8.73 9.41 6.81
N LEU A 78 -9.53 8.88 5.88
CA LEU A 78 -9.42 7.52 5.38
C LEU A 78 -9.17 7.52 3.88
N GLY A 79 -8.35 6.58 3.43
CA GLY A 79 -8.17 6.25 2.01
C GLY A 79 -8.72 4.85 1.72
N CYS A 80 -9.28 4.62 0.54
CA CYS A 80 -9.68 3.31 0.02
C CYS A 80 -9.00 3.11 -1.33
N GLY A 81 -8.07 2.16 -1.40
CA GLY A 81 -7.44 1.75 -2.64
C GLY A 81 -8.40 1.04 -3.58
N TYR A 82 -7.98 0.85 -4.83
CA TYR A 82 -8.73 0.03 -5.79
C TYR A 82 -8.77 -1.44 -5.38
N ASP A 83 -7.76 -1.92 -4.65
CA ASP A 83 -7.76 -3.24 -4.00
C ASP A 83 -8.81 -3.38 -2.87
N GLY A 84 -9.51 -2.29 -2.54
CA GLY A 84 -10.49 -2.24 -1.48
C GLY A 84 -9.90 -2.15 -0.08
N LEU A 85 -8.58 -1.96 0.04
CA LEU A 85 -7.91 -1.74 1.31
C LEU A 85 -8.18 -0.32 1.81
N ILE A 86 -8.64 -0.22 3.04
CA ILE A 86 -8.88 1.03 3.74
C ILE A 86 -7.62 1.37 4.55
N GLY A 87 -6.96 2.46 4.19
CA GLY A 87 -5.87 3.04 4.97
C GLY A 87 -6.43 3.93 6.08
N ASP A 88 -6.01 3.65 7.32
CA ASP A 88 -6.31 4.48 8.50
C ASP A 88 -4.98 4.92 9.16
N PRO A 89 -4.49 6.13 8.82
CA PRO A 89 -3.26 6.66 9.38
C PRO A 89 -3.31 6.85 10.91
N LEU A 90 -4.47 7.24 11.46
CA LEU A 90 -4.61 7.52 12.89
C LEU A 90 -4.50 6.22 13.70
N ARG A 91 -5.16 5.15 13.25
CA ARG A 91 -5.05 3.85 13.90
C ARG A 91 -3.66 3.25 13.75
N ALA A 92 -3.02 3.42 12.58
CA ALA A 92 -1.63 3.03 12.39
C ALA A 92 -0.72 3.73 13.40
N GLU A 93 -0.87 5.05 13.56
CA GLU A 93 -0.11 5.84 14.53
C GLU A 93 -0.33 5.34 15.96
N ARG A 94 -1.59 5.17 16.38
CA ARG A 94 -1.93 4.65 17.72
C ARG A 94 -1.34 3.27 17.97
N TRP A 95 -1.42 2.36 17.00
CA TRP A 95 -0.83 1.03 17.12
C TRP A 95 0.70 1.10 17.25
N MET A 96 1.38 1.93 16.44
CA MET A 96 2.81 2.13 16.54
C MET A 96 3.23 2.73 17.90
N GLN A 97 2.45 3.66 18.44
CA GLN A 97 2.70 4.24 19.76
C GLN A 97 2.54 3.20 20.87
N ASN A 98 1.45 2.43 20.85
CA ASN A 98 1.16 1.39 21.84
C ASN A 98 2.18 0.25 21.83
N ASN A 99 2.77 -0.04 20.67
CA ASN A 99 3.83 -1.04 20.52
C ASN A 99 5.25 -0.45 20.64
N HIS A 100 5.38 0.82 21.05
CA HIS A 100 6.67 1.51 21.20
C HIS A 100 7.54 1.57 19.91
N ILE A 101 6.92 1.41 18.74
CA ILE A 101 7.58 1.39 17.43
C ILE A 101 7.93 2.80 16.98
N SER A 102 7.08 3.81 17.25
CA SER A 102 7.25 5.17 16.72
C SER A 102 8.63 5.76 17.03
N LYS A 103 9.11 5.57 18.26
CA LYS A 103 10.42 6.07 18.69
C LYS A 103 11.58 5.32 18.04
N VAL A 104 11.44 4.00 17.88
CA VAL A 104 12.44 3.14 17.24
C VAL A 104 12.56 3.48 15.76
N MET A 105 11.43 3.55 15.07
CA MET A 105 11.35 3.89 13.65
C MET A 105 11.94 5.28 13.39
N TRP A 106 11.61 6.27 14.23
CA TRP A 106 12.19 7.61 14.13
C TRP A 106 13.71 7.60 14.31
N ALA A 107 14.23 6.83 15.27
CA ALA A 107 15.66 6.73 15.49
C ALA A 107 16.38 6.08 14.29
N LEU A 108 15.82 5.00 13.74
CA LEU A 108 16.36 4.34 12.54
C LEU A 108 16.32 5.25 11.32
N ASN A 109 15.18 5.89 11.04
CA ASN A 109 15.03 6.83 9.91
C ASN A 109 16.05 7.97 9.94
N ARG A 110 16.56 8.32 11.13
CA ARG A 110 17.60 9.34 11.30
C ARG A 110 19.02 8.78 11.10
N LEU A 111 19.25 7.52 11.47
CA LEU A 111 20.55 6.85 11.37
C LEU A 111 20.82 6.36 9.94
N GLU A 112 19.80 5.78 9.31
CA GLU A 112 19.84 5.23 7.96
C GLU A 112 19.65 6.34 6.93
N GLN A 113 20.66 7.20 6.76
CA GLN A 113 20.64 8.28 5.77
C GLN A 113 20.53 7.69 4.35
N GLY A 114 19.31 7.62 3.84
CA GLY A 114 19.01 7.00 2.54
C GLY A 114 17.94 5.92 2.61
N SER A 115 17.43 5.56 3.79
CA SER A 115 16.22 4.75 3.89
C SER A 115 15.22 5.30 4.91
N TYR A 116 13.94 4.99 4.71
CA TYR A 116 12.84 5.43 5.53
C TYR A 116 11.86 4.28 5.73
N GLY A 117 11.70 3.82 6.96
CA GLY A 117 10.72 2.84 7.37
C GLY A 117 9.46 3.48 7.97
N ASN A 118 8.32 2.85 7.74
CA ASN A 118 7.07 3.12 8.42
C ASN A 118 6.19 1.85 8.47
N VAL A 119 5.24 1.79 9.41
CA VAL A 119 4.19 0.78 9.39
C VAL A 119 2.87 1.45 9.01
N SER A 120 2.18 0.90 8.01
CA SER A 120 0.80 1.26 7.70
C SER A 120 -0.16 0.24 8.30
N CYS A 121 -1.33 0.72 8.72
CA CYS A 121 -2.48 -0.12 9.06
C CYS A 121 -3.47 -0.01 7.91
N GLN A 122 -3.65 -1.12 7.22
CA GLN A 122 -4.62 -1.30 6.17
C GLN A 122 -5.73 -2.21 6.67
N TRP A 123 -6.91 -2.04 6.09
CA TRP A 123 -8.08 -2.78 6.53
C TRP A 123 -8.85 -3.33 5.35
N ARG A 124 -9.26 -4.58 5.50
CA ARG A 124 -10.02 -5.28 4.48
C ARG A 124 -11.49 -5.23 4.86
N TYR A 125 -12.30 -4.57 4.04
CA TYR A 125 -13.75 -4.52 4.29
C TYR A 125 -14.38 -5.93 4.33
N ASP A 126 -13.79 -6.90 3.61
CA ASP A 126 -14.25 -8.30 3.54
C ASP A 126 -13.65 -9.19 4.66
N MET A 127 -12.64 -8.70 5.37
CA MET A 127 -12.03 -9.37 6.52
C MET A 127 -11.74 -8.37 7.65
N PRO A 128 -12.80 -7.80 8.24
CA PRO A 128 -12.69 -6.73 9.23
C PRO A 128 -11.86 -7.12 10.47
N GLU A 129 -12.03 -8.35 10.94
CA GLU A 129 -11.36 -8.84 12.15
C GLU A 129 -9.82 -8.94 12.00
N ARG A 130 -9.27 -8.80 10.79
CA ARG A 130 -7.85 -8.98 10.50
C ARG A 130 -7.25 -7.68 9.93
N PRO A 131 -6.71 -6.79 10.78
CA PRO A 131 -5.93 -5.67 10.27
C PRO A 131 -4.73 -6.20 9.48
N VAL A 132 -4.42 -5.50 8.39
CA VAL A 132 -3.25 -5.76 7.56
C VAL A 132 -2.21 -4.73 7.95
N PHE A 133 -1.17 -5.17 8.68
CA PHE A 133 -0.06 -4.30 9.05
C PHE A 133 1.08 -4.51 8.07
N VAL A 134 1.47 -3.45 7.38
CA VAL A 134 2.53 -3.50 6.38
C VAL A 134 3.73 -2.71 6.85
N LEU A 135 4.87 -3.38 7.05
CA LEU A 135 6.14 -2.69 7.22
C LEU A 135 6.65 -2.26 5.84
N LYS A 136 6.64 -0.96 5.58
CA LYS A 136 7.15 -0.35 4.35
C LYS A 136 8.51 0.28 4.61
N VAL A 137 9.51 -0.12 3.84
CA VAL A 137 10.86 0.46 3.86
C VAL A 137 11.18 1.02 2.49
N GLN A 138 11.44 2.32 2.42
CA GLN A 138 11.80 3.02 1.21
C GLN A 138 13.25 3.45 1.24
N ILE A 139 14.05 2.98 0.28
CA ILE A 139 15.41 3.41 0.01
C ILE A 139 15.36 4.53 -1.02
N ARG A 140 16.06 5.64 -0.74
CA ARG A 140 16.24 6.80 -1.60
C ARG A 140 17.73 7.11 -1.70
N GLU A 141 18.33 6.74 -2.82
CA GLU A 141 19.76 6.94 -3.03
C GLU A 141 20.04 8.18 -3.89
N PRO A 142 20.97 9.04 -3.46
CA PRO A 142 21.36 10.21 -4.24
C PRO A 142 22.21 9.83 -5.46
N GLU A 143 22.42 10.80 -6.34
CA GLU A 143 23.23 10.70 -7.57
C GLU A 143 24.68 10.23 -7.36
N THR A 144 25.19 10.33 -6.13
CA THR A 144 26.56 9.96 -5.80
C THR A 144 26.73 8.45 -5.59
N VAL A 145 25.64 7.73 -5.38
CA VAL A 145 25.64 6.27 -5.25
C VAL A 145 25.32 5.68 -6.62
N PRO A 146 26.09 4.73 -7.16
CA PRO A 146 25.73 4.09 -8.41
C PRO A 146 24.46 3.25 -8.26
N PHE A 147 23.59 3.28 -9.27
CA PHE A 147 22.49 2.32 -9.38
C PHE A 147 23.03 0.87 -9.34
N PRO A 148 22.35 -0.08 -8.65
CA PRO A 148 22.77 -1.47 -8.57
C PRO A 148 23.02 -2.11 -9.94
N GLU A 149 24.08 -2.91 -10.06
CA GLU A 149 24.52 -3.47 -11.35
C GLU A 149 23.60 -4.60 -11.85
N SER A 150 22.85 -5.23 -10.94
CA SER A 150 21.88 -6.27 -11.23
C SER A 150 20.62 -6.18 -10.38
N GLU A 151 19.56 -6.87 -10.81
CA GLU A 151 18.35 -7.04 -9.99
C GLU A 151 18.65 -7.75 -8.66
N THR A 152 19.61 -8.68 -8.65
CA THR A 152 20.03 -9.36 -7.42
C THR A 152 20.62 -8.36 -6.42
N ASP A 153 21.53 -7.49 -6.86
CA ASP A 153 22.14 -6.47 -6.00
C ASP A 153 21.09 -5.49 -5.44
N LEU A 154 20.12 -5.11 -6.30
CA LEU A 154 19.00 -4.27 -5.90
C LEU A 154 18.17 -4.94 -4.80
N ARG A 155 17.84 -6.23 -4.97
CA ARG A 155 17.06 -7.00 -3.99
C ARG A 155 17.83 -7.24 -2.70
N GLU A 156 19.12 -7.53 -2.77
CA GLU A 156 19.97 -7.66 -1.57
C GLU A 156 19.98 -6.36 -0.76
N LYS A 157 20.07 -5.22 -1.44
CA LYS A 157 19.98 -3.91 -0.79
C LYS A 157 18.62 -3.68 -0.13
N MET A 158 17.52 -4.02 -0.82
CA MET A 158 16.16 -3.96 -0.27
C MET A 158 16.00 -4.87 0.97
N VAL A 159 16.50 -6.10 0.91
CA VAL A 159 16.48 -7.06 2.02
C VAL A 159 17.28 -6.54 3.20
N ALA A 160 18.47 -6.00 2.97
CA ALA A 160 19.31 -5.45 4.04
C ALA A 160 18.60 -4.31 4.78
N ALA A 161 18.00 -3.37 4.05
CA ALA A 161 17.22 -2.30 4.65
C ALA A 161 16.02 -2.86 5.44
N LEU A 162 15.21 -3.73 4.83
CA LEU A 162 14.07 -4.36 5.51
C LEU A 162 14.50 -5.10 6.78
N ALA A 163 15.61 -5.82 6.75
CA ALA A 163 16.14 -6.54 7.89
C ALA A 163 16.53 -5.61 9.06
N SER A 164 17.15 -4.47 8.78
CA SER A 164 17.46 -3.46 9.80
C SER A 164 16.20 -2.94 10.50
N TYR A 165 15.16 -2.61 9.74
CA TYR A 165 13.89 -2.15 10.31
C TYR A 165 13.15 -3.26 11.05
N TRP A 166 13.11 -4.47 10.48
CA TRP A 166 12.49 -5.65 11.09
C TRP A 166 13.12 -5.98 12.45
N ALA A 167 14.45 -6.05 12.50
CA ALA A 167 15.19 -6.39 13.73
C ALA A 167 14.98 -5.38 14.87
N ALA A 168 14.59 -4.15 14.55
CA ALA A 168 14.30 -3.13 15.53
C ALA A 168 12.86 -3.20 16.06
N LEU A 169 11.95 -3.90 15.37
CA LEU A 169 10.59 -4.10 15.87
C LEU A 169 10.60 -5.06 17.08
N PRO A 170 9.79 -4.78 18.12
CA PRO A 170 9.52 -5.75 19.17
C PRO A 170 8.93 -7.05 18.61
N GLU A 171 9.18 -8.19 19.26
CA GLU A 171 8.64 -9.50 18.83
C GLU A 171 7.11 -9.49 18.70
N SER A 172 6.41 -8.79 19.60
CA SER A 172 4.95 -8.63 19.53
C SER A 172 4.51 -7.89 18.27
N ALA A 173 5.26 -6.87 17.85
CA ALA A 173 5.00 -6.14 16.62
C ALA A 173 5.32 -6.99 15.38
N GLN A 174 6.43 -7.72 15.39
CA GLN A 174 6.80 -8.64 14.31
C GLN A 174 5.73 -9.72 14.08
N ALA A 175 5.10 -10.21 15.14
CA ALA A 175 4.01 -11.18 15.06
C ALA A 175 2.72 -10.61 14.43
N ASP A 176 2.47 -9.31 14.60
CA ASP A 176 1.30 -8.61 14.05
C ASP A 176 1.49 -8.17 12.59
N ILE A 177 2.73 -7.99 12.11
CA ILE A 177 3.00 -7.63 10.72
C ILE A 177 2.55 -8.76 9.79
N THR A 178 1.64 -8.43 8.86
CA THR A 178 1.10 -9.37 7.88
C THR A 178 1.85 -9.32 6.56
N ASP A 179 2.45 -8.18 6.23
CA ASP A 179 3.13 -7.97 4.94
C ASP A 179 4.33 -7.03 5.09
N VAL A 180 5.27 -7.15 4.16
CA VAL A 180 6.41 -6.23 4.04
C VAL A 180 6.52 -5.69 2.62
N GLU A 181 6.86 -4.42 2.51
CA GLU A 181 7.10 -3.74 1.24
C GLU A 181 8.47 -3.07 1.25
N ALA A 182 9.33 -3.44 0.30
CA ALA A 182 10.55 -2.71 -0.01
C ALA A 182 10.32 -1.85 -1.25
N VAL A 183 10.71 -0.59 -1.16
CA VAL A 183 10.69 0.36 -2.27
C VAL A 183 12.10 0.90 -2.47
N TYR A 184 12.61 0.88 -3.69
CA TYR A 184 13.86 1.52 -4.04
C TYR A 184 13.62 2.62 -5.06
N ARG A 185 14.25 3.77 -4.82
CA ARG A 185 14.30 4.91 -5.73
C ARG A 185 15.73 5.42 -5.84
N HIS A 186 16.12 5.70 -7.07
CA HIS A 186 17.42 6.29 -7.38
C HIS A 186 17.25 7.67 -8.02
N TYR A 187 18.23 8.56 -7.85
CA TYR A 187 18.27 9.89 -8.47
C TYR A 187 19.61 10.11 -9.18
N ALA A 188 19.80 9.59 -10.39
CA ALA A 188 20.97 9.77 -11.25
C ALA A 188 20.91 11.04 -12.12
N THR A 189 21.44 12.13 -11.61
CA THR A 189 21.52 13.39 -12.34
C THR A 189 22.66 13.48 -13.36
N LYS A 190 23.71 12.64 -13.24
CA LYS A 190 25.02 12.88 -13.91
C LYS A 190 25.40 11.89 -15.01
N ARG A 191 24.79 10.69 -15.08
CA ARG A 191 25.10 9.68 -16.09
C ARG A 191 23.89 9.46 -16.99
N GLU A 192 24.02 9.80 -18.27
CA GLU A 192 22.96 9.67 -19.28
C GLU A 192 22.37 8.25 -19.32
N GLU A 193 23.19 7.23 -19.11
CA GLU A 193 22.80 5.82 -19.06
C GLU A 193 21.92 5.45 -17.85
N GLN A 194 21.99 6.22 -16.76
CA GLN A 194 21.26 5.95 -15.52
C GLN A 194 20.03 6.85 -15.32
N GLN A 195 19.92 7.95 -16.07
CA GLN A 195 18.76 8.85 -16.06
C GLN A 195 17.39 8.17 -16.27
N PRO A 196 17.26 7.07 -17.05
CA PRO A 196 15.98 6.35 -17.15
C PRO A 196 15.44 5.83 -15.80
N TYR A 197 16.29 5.68 -14.79
CA TYR A 197 15.93 5.14 -13.47
C TYR A 197 15.47 6.20 -12.46
N ASP A 198 15.70 7.49 -12.72
CA ASP A 198 15.39 8.61 -11.80
C ASP A 198 13.90 8.76 -11.48
N ASN A 199 13.10 8.39 -12.48
CA ASN A 199 11.66 8.45 -12.43
C ASN A 199 11.06 7.07 -12.14
N SER A 200 11.87 6.07 -11.81
CA SER A 200 11.39 4.71 -11.58
C SER A 200 11.41 4.34 -10.10
N PHE A 201 10.35 3.69 -9.64
CA PHE A 201 10.27 3.01 -8.36
C PHE A 201 10.31 1.51 -8.58
N TYR A 202 11.14 0.82 -7.81
CA TYR A 202 11.18 -0.63 -7.76
C TYR A 202 10.54 -1.10 -6.48
N ILE A 203 9.48 -1.88 -6.58
CA ILE A 203 8.64 -2.26 -5.44
C ILE A 203 8.57 -3.78 -5.35
N VAL A 204 8.85 -4.33 -4.18
CA VAL A 204 8.62 -5.73 -3.83
C VAL A 204 7.72 -5.78 -2.62
N HIS A 205 6.57 -6.45 -2.75
CA HIS A 205 5.59 -6.63 -1.69
C HIS A 205 5.34 -8.12 -1.48
N VAL A 206 5.48 -8.60 -0.24
CA VAL A 206 5.29 -10.01 0.11
C VAL A 206 4.62 -10.15 1.46
N SER A 207 3.76 -11.18 1.58
CA SER A 207 3.17 -11.53 2.87
C SER A 207 4.18 -12.18 3.81
N VAL A 208 4.05 -11.90 5.10
CA VAL A 208 4.79 -12.50 6.20
C VAL A 208 4.06 -13.75 6.67
N THR A 209 4.80 -14.79 7.00
CA THR A 209 4.25 -16.01 7.61
C THR A 209 4.97 -16.33 8.89
N ASN A 210 4.21 -16.58 9.96
CA ASN A 210 4.71 -16.94 11.30
C ASN A 210 5.63 -15.88 11.95
N GLY A 211 5.45 -14.60 11.64
CA GLY A 211 6.24 -13.52 12.25
C GLY A 211 7.74 -13.58 11.90
N VAL A 212 8.08 -14.10 10.72
CA VAL A 212 9.47 -14.18 10.24
C VAL A 212 9.61 -13.38 8.94
N LEU A 213 10.63 -12.53 8.86
CA LEU A 213 10.94 -11.76 7.65
C LEU A 213 11.19 -12.72 6.46
N PRO A 214 10.39 -12.65 5.38
CA PRO A 214 10.41 -13.66 4.33
C PRO A 214 11.49 -13.34 3.27
N ILE A 215 12.76 -13.40 3.65
CA ILE A 215 13.91 -13.02 2.81
C ILE A 215 13.88 -13.71 1.43
N GLU A 216 13.71 -15.03 1.39
CA GLU A 216 13.68 -15.79 0.12
C GLU A 216 12.56 -15.32 -0.82
N ARG A 217 11.40 -14.97 -0.27
CA ARG A 217 10.28 -14.45 -1.05
C ARG A 217 10.56 -13.04 -1.56
N ILE A 218 11.23 -12.19 -0.78
CA ILE A 218 11.66 -10.88 -1.26
C ILE A 218 12.66 -11.02 -2.43
N MET A 219 13.54 -12.03 -2.38
CA MET A 219 14.52 -12.28 -3.44
C MET A 219 13.91 -12.82 -4.73
N THR A 220 12.72 -13.43 -4.68
CA THR A 220 12.14 -14.17 -5.82
C THR A 220 10.79 -13.64 -6.30
N ALA A 221 10.07 -12.86 -5.50
CA ALA A 221 8.77 -12.30 -5.86
C ALA A 221 8.88 -11.33 -7.05
N ALA A 222 7.80 -11.22 -7.82
CA ALA A 222 7.72 -10.26 -8.92
C ALA A 222 7.98 -8.83 -8.41
N MET A 223 8.97 -8.17 -9.01
CA MET A 223 9.26 -6.77 -8.74
C MET A 223 8.46 -5.90 -9.68
N LYS A 224 7.75 -4.92 -9.12
CA LYS A 224 7.00 -3.93 -9.89
C LYS A 224 7.89 -2.72 -10.17
N GLU A 225 8.00 -2.32 -11.42
CA GLU A 225 8.59 -1.05 -11.83
C GLU A 225 7.46 -0.04 -12.11
N GLU A 226 7.46 1.08 -11.41
CA GLU A 226 6.53 2.19 -11.64
C GLU A 226 7.28 3.43 -12.10
N LYS A 227 6.80 4.10 -13.15
CA LYS A 227 7.41 5.32 -13.68
C LYS A 227 6.58 6.55 -13.33
N ILE A 228 7.24 7.64 -12.96
CA ILE A 228 6.68 9.00 -12.79
C ILE A 228 6.61 9.70 -14.14
#